data_AF-A0A539DDF8-F1
#
_entry.id   AF-A0A539DDF8-F1
#
_cell.length_a   1.000
_cell.length_b   1.000
_cell.length_c   1.000
_cell.angle_alpha   90.00
_cell.angle_beta   90.00
_cell.angle_gamma   90.00
#
_symmetry.space_group_name_H-M   'P 1'
#
loop_
_entity.id
_entity.type
_entity.pdbx_description
1 polymer ?
#
loop_
_entity_poly.entity_id
_entity_poly.type
_entity_poly.pdbx_seq_one_letter_code
_entity_poly.pdbx_strand_id
1 'polypeptide(L)' 'MTPEVLESVLDGFGGSVRTLDAIHLATMTWMRDQRMTFQLATYDARLAAAARKLGVDVMSIGG' A
#
# COMPACT_ATOMS: atom_id res chain seq x y z
N MET A 1 1.56 -11.85 -14.21
CA MET A 1 2.15 -10.49 -14.27
C MET A 1 3.55 -10.63 -14.80
N THR A 2 4.02 -9.71 -15.65
CA THR A 2 5.39 -9.76 -16.17
C THR A 2 6.36 -9.11 -15.17
N PRO A 3 7.67 -9.45 -15.19
CA PRO A 3 8.66 -8.93 -14.24
C PRO A 3 8.77 -7.40 -14.22
N GLU A 4 8.59 -6.76 -15.38
CA GLU A 4 8.77 -5.32 -15.56
C GLU A 4 7.64 -4.52 -14.90
N VAL A 5 6.42 -5.04 -14.97
CA VAL A 5 5.26 -4.46 -14.26
C VAL A 5 5.44 -4.63 -12.76
N LEU A 6 5.97 -5.76 -12.31
CA LEU A 6 6.25 -6.01 -10.91
C LEU A 6 7.34 -5.06 -10.38
N GLU A 7 8.41 -4.86 -11.15
CA GLU A 7 9.54 -4.00 -10.75
C GLU A 7 9.15 -2.53 -10.64
N SER A 8 8.42 -1.97 -11.61
CA SER A 8 7.90 -0.58 -11.55
C SER A 8 6.96 -0.37 -10.35
N VAL A 9 6.14 -1.37 -10.04
CA VAL A 9 5.23 -1.35 -8.90
C VAL A 9 6.00 -1.42 -7.58
N LEU A 10 7.01 -2.29 -7.48
CA LEU A 10 7.87 -2.40 -6.30
C LEU A 10 8.68 -1.13 -6.03
N ASP A 11 9.17 -0.47 -7.09
CA ASP A 11 9.91 0.79 -6.98
C ASP A 11 9.01 1.92 -6.44
N GLY A 12 7.75 1.96 -6.90
CA GLY A 12 6.73 2.87 -6.37
C GLY A 12 6.34 2.62 -4.91
N PHE A 13 6.56 1.41 -4.39
CA PHE A 13 6.24 1.05 -3.00
C PHE A 13 7.43 1.15 -2.02
N GLY A 14 8.65 1.41 -2.50
CA GLY A 14 9.78 1.87 -1.69
C GLY A 14 10.47 0.80 -0.82
N GLY A 15 10.75 -0.37 -1.40
CA GLY A 15 11.53 -1.46 -0.78
C GLY A 15 10.95 -2.84 -1.09
N SER A 16 11.56 -3.92 -0.57
CA SER A 16 11.04 -5.29 -0.72
C SER A 16 9.70 -5.43 -0.01
N VAL A 17 8.65 -5.11 -0.75
CA VAL A 17 7.25 -5.24 -0.34
C VAL A 17 6.89 -6.71 -0.53
N ARG A 18 6.41 -7.39 0.52
CA ARG A 18 5.97 -8.79 0.37
C ARG A 18 4.82 -8.83 -0.63
N THR A 19 4.63 -9.94 -1.33
CA THR A 19 3.57 -10.07 -2.35
C THR A 19 2.19 -9.64 -1.83
N LEU A 20 1.88 -9.94 -0.57
CA LEU A 20 0.64 -9.52 0.08
C LEU A 20 0.54 -8.01 0.28
N ASP A 21 1.63 -7.36 0.72
CA ASP A 21 1.68 -5.91 0.89
C ASP A 21 1.47 -5.21 -0.47
N ALA A 22 2.03 -5.75 -1.55
CA ALA A 22 1.86 -5.21 -2.90
C ALA A 22 0.39 -5.28 -3.34
N ILE A 23 -0.32 -6.38 -3.04
CA ILE A 23 -1.75 -6.53 -3.32
C ILE A 23 -2.58 -5.51 -2.52
N HIS A 24 -2.25 -5.32 -1.23
CA HIS A 24 -2.91 -4.31 -0.40
C HIS A 24 -2.71 -2.90 -0.96
N LEU A 25 -1.47 -2.53 -1.27
CA LEU A 25 -1.14 -1.20 -1.79
C LEU A 25 -1.77 -0.93 -3.17
N ALA A 26 -1.79 -1.93 -4.06
CA ALA A 26 -2.47 -1.82 -5.35
C ALA A 26 -3.98 -1.60 -5.19
N THR A 27 -4.62 -2.34 -4.29
CA THR A 27 -6.06 -2.20 -4.00
C THR A 27 -6.38 -0.81 -3.45
N MET A 28 -5.61 -0.34 -2.48
CA MET A 28 -5.80 0.99 -1.89
C MET A 28 -5.59 2.12 -2.92
N THR A 29 -4.59 1.99 -3.79
CA THR A 29 -4.36 2.96 -4.87
C THR A 29 -5.56 3.01 -5.81
N TRP A 30 -6.11 1.86 -6.21
CA TRP A 30 -7.32 1.80 -7.02
C TRP A 30 -8.53 2.44 -6.30
N MET A 31 -8.78 2.11 -5.03
CA MET A 31 -9.88 2.70 -4.24
C MET A 31 -9.78 4.22 -4.13
N ARG A 32 -8.55 4.73 -3.95
CA ARG A 32 -8.26 6.17 -3.91
C ARG A 32 -8.57 6.84 -5.24
N ASP A 33 -8.17 6.23 -6.35
CA ASP A 33 -8.45 6.76 -7.69
C ASP A 33 -9.96 6.77 -8.00
N GLN A 34 -10.72 5.83 -7.40
CA GLN A 34 -12.19 5.85 -7.41
C GLN A 34 -12.81 6.84 -6.41
N ARG A 35 -12.00 7.62 -5.67
CA ARG A 35 -12.41 8.58 -4.62
C ARG A 35 -13.23 7.94 -3.50
N MET A 36 -13.04 6.65 -3.23
CA MET A 36 -13.65 6.00 -2.08
C MET A 36 -13.05 6.55 -0.79
N THR A 37 -13.86 6.71 0.25
CA THR A 37 -13.37 7.07 1.59
C THR A 37 -12.98 5.80 2.35
N PHE A 38 -11.72 5.68 2.75
CA PHE A 38 -11.21 4.54 3.51
C PHE A 38 -9.98 4.94 4.34
N GLN A 39 -9.63 4.10 5.32
CA GLN A 39 -8.37 4.17 6.06
C GLN A 39 -7.78 2.78 6.17
N LEU A 40 -6.45 2.66 6.10
CA LEU A 40 -5.77 1.40 6.34
C LEU A 40 -5.65 1.15 7.84
N ALA A 41 -6.20 0.04 8.29
CA ALA A 41 -6.02 -0.44 9.65
C ALA A 41 -4.96 -1.56 9.61
N THR A 42 -3.79 -1.34 10.20
CA THR A 42 -2.73 -2.36 10.24
C THR A 42 -1.83 -2.21 11.47
N TYR A 43 -1.32 -3.33 11.97
CA TYR A 43 -0.25 -3.37 12.98
C TYR A 43 1.15 -3.43 12.33
N ASP A 44 1.23 -3.64 11.01
CA ASP A 44 2.49 -3.71 10.29
C ASP A 44 3.02 -2.31 9.99
N ALA A 45 4.07 -1.92 10.72
CA ALA A 45 4.70 -0.61 10.58
C ALA A 45 5.29 -0.35 9.18
N ARG A 46 5.71 -1.40 8.46
CA ARG A 46 6.27 -1.27 7.10
C ARG A 46 5.16 -1.01 6.10
N LEU A 47 4.06 -1.77 6.17
CA LEU A 47 2.89 -1.54 5.31
C LEU A 47 2.27 -0.17 5.61
N ALA A 48 2.18 0.23 6.88
CA ALA A 48 1.74 1.56 7.27
C ALA A 48 2.62 2.67 6.67
N ALA A 49 3.94 2.50 6.69
CA ALA A 49 4.87 3.47 6.09
C ALA A 49 4.70 3.54 4.56
N ALA A 50 4.56 2.41 3.88
CA ALA A 50 4.34 2.35 2.44
C ALA A 50 3.00 2.99 2.04
N ALA A 51 1.92 2.69 2.75
CA ALA A 51 0.60 3.29 2.49
C ALA A 51 0.62 4.82 2.65
N ARG A 52 1.29 5.33 3.70
CA ARG A 52 1.44 6.79 3.90
C ARG A 52 2.19 7.46 2.75
N LYS A 53 3.23 6.83 2.19
CA LYS A 53 3.95 7.37 1.02
C LYS A 53 3.04 7.50 -0.22
N LEU A 54 1.99 6.70 -0.32
CA LEU A 54 1.00 6.75 -1.40
C LEU A 54 -0.16 7.72 -1.12
N GLY A 55 -0.12 8.46 -0.01
CA GLY A 55 -1.18 9.37 0.42
C GLY A 55 -2.42 8.65 0.97
N VAL A 56 -2.26 7.43 1.49
CA VAL A 56 -3.32 6.68 2.16
C VAL A 56 -3.24 6.92 3.67
N ASP A 57 -4.36 7.30 4.28
CA ASP A 57 -4.48 7.46 5.73
C ASP A 57 -4.41 6.10 6.45
N VAL A 58 -3.67 6.06 7.55
CA VAL A 58 -3.47 4.84 8.36
C VAL A 58 -3.99 5.06 9.77
N MET A 59 -4.93 4.21 10.16
CA MET A 59 -5.41 4.09 11.53
C MET A 59 -4.45 3.19 12.30
N SER A 60 -3.85 3.72 13.37
CA SER A 60 -3.16 2.89 14.36
C SER A 60 -4.21 2.04 15.06
N ILE A 61 -4.19 0.73 14.84
CA ILE A 61 -4.96 -0.19 15.67
C ILE A 61 -4.05 -0.51 16.86
N GLY A 62 -4.34 0.04 18.03
CA GLY A 62 -3.53 -0.14 19.24
C GLY A 62 -3.40 1.16 20.03
N GLY A 63 -3.95 1.15 21.26
CA GLY A 63 -3.63 2.07 22.35
C GLY A 63 -2.67 1.44 23.33
#